data_AF-A0A383RK44-F1
#
_entry.id   AF-A0A383RK44-F1
#
_cell.length_a   1.000
_cell.length_b   1.000
_cell.length_c   1.000
_cell.angle_alpha   90.00
_cell.angle_beta   90.00
_cell.angle_gamma   90.00
#
_symmetry.space_group_name_H-M   'P 1'
#
loop_
_entity.id
_entity.type
_entity.pdbx_description
1 polymer ?
#
loop_
_entity_poly.entity_id
_entity_poly.type
_entity_poly.pdbx_seq_one_letter_code
_entity_poly.pdbx_strand_id
1 'polypeptide(L)'
;MLQGVQADAIATSGVMTATAANIIAVGFINEQAGSSIGYIDWLAASMPTALITMLLTFVVRLKLFSIKGESDFEGAMSKLKEELKKLGTLTVDEKKAMTIFLITVLLWATEDYHKALFGFEISVYMTAVIAGVLCLLTRVGLLTWKEANIKWDLMVFAAGAYYGRQRS
;
A
#
# COMPACT_ATOMS: atom_id res chain seq x y z
N MET A 1 20.31 -5.75 3.34
CA MET A 1 19.68 -4.40 3.41
C MET A 1 19.24 -3.90 2.02
N LEU A 2 20.12 -3.79 1.02
CA LEU A 2 19.76 -3.27 -0.33
C LEU A 2 18.61 -4.04 -1.02
N GLN A 3 18.59 -5.36 -0.86
CA GLN A 3 17.57 -6.22 -1.47
C GLN A 3 16.14 -5.95 -0.96
N GLY A 4 16.01 -5.63 0.33
CA GLY A 4 14.73 -5.28 0.94
C GLY A 4 14.21 -3.95 0.40
N VAL A 5 15.11 -2.97 0.27
CA VAL A 5 14.79 -1.64 -0.29
C VAL A 5 14.33 -1.72 -1.74
N GLN A 6 14.96 -2.55 -2.57
CA GLN A 6 14.54 -2.76 -3.96
C GLN A 6 13.16 -3.42 -4.05
N ALA A 7 12.91 -4.46 -3.25
CA ALA A 7 11.62 -5.13 -3.24
C ALA A 7 10.50 -4.19 -2.76
N ASP A 8 10.78 -3.38 -1.73
CA ASP A 8 9.88 -2.35 -1.22
C ASP A 8 9.54 -1.30 -2.29
N ALA A 9 10.54 -0.77 -3.00
CA ALA A 9 10.32 0.18 -4.09
C ALA A 9 9.47 -0.40 -5.23
N ILE A 10 9.71 -1.65 -5.62
CA ILE A 10 8.91 -2.31 -6.67
C ILE A 10 7.48 -2.53 -6.18
N ALA A 11 7.30 -3.08 -4.98
CA ALA A 11 5.96 -3.36 -4.43
C ALA A 11 5.13 -2.09 -4.24
N THR A 12 5.74 -1.03 -3.70
CA THR A 12 5.08 0.26 -3.47
C THR A 12 4.77 1.02 -4.77
N SER A 13 5.48 0.77 -5.86
CA SER A 13 5.15 1.36 -7.17
C SER A 13 3.81 0.87 -7.75
N GLY A 14 3.40 -0.37 -7.42
CA GLY A 14 2.16 -0.97 -7.91
C GLY A 14 0.89 -0.37 -7.28
N VAL A 15 0.99 0.15 -6.06
CA VAL A 15 -0.16 0.66 -5.29
C VAL A 15 -0.11 2.19 -5.25
N MET A 16 -1.12 2.86 -5.80
CA MET A 16 -1.15 4.33 -5.89
C MET A 16 -0.94 5.00 -4.52
N THR A 17 -1.56 4.46 -3.47
CA THR A 17 -1.53 5.04 -2.10
C THR A 17 -0.33 4.60 -1.26
N ALA A 18 0.56 3.75 -1.77
CA ALA A 18 1.69 3.27 -0.99
C ALA A 18 2.76 4.34 -0.77
N THR A 19 2.89 5.30 -1.69
CA THR A 19 3.82 6.43 -1.53
C THR A 19 3.17 7.75 -1.90
N ALA A 20 3.58 8.83 -1.24
CA ALA A 20 3.15 10.18 -1.62
C ALA A 20 3.58 10.54 -3.05
N ALA A 21 4.72 10.01 -3.52
CA ALA A 21 5.22 10.25 -4.87
C ALA A 21 4.24 9.76 -5.96
N ASN A 22 3.65 8.58 -5.78
CA ASN A 22 2.67 8.02 -6.71
C ASN A 22 1.41 8.91 -6.80
N ILE A 23 0.87 9.34 -5.66
CA ILE A 23 -0.31 10.23 -5.61
C ILE A 23 -0.02 11.57 -6.30
N ILE A 24 1.16 12.15 -6.04
CA ILE A 24 1.59 13.41 -6.69
C ILE A 24 1.74 13.22 -8.19
N ALA A 25 2.33 12.11 -8.65
CA ALA A 25 2.50 11.82 -10.07
C ALA A 25 1.15 11.73 -10.78
N VAL A 26 0.17 11.04 -10.20
CA VAL A 26 -1.19 10.94 -10.75
C VAL A 26 -1.84 12.32 -10.84
N GLY A 27 -1.73 13.14 -9.79
CA GLY A 27 -2.24 14.52 -9.82
C GLY A 27 -1.62 15.35 -10.95
N PHE A 28 -0.30 15.25 -11.13
CA PHE A 28 0.43 15.96 -12.17
C PHE A 28 0.11 15.47 -13.59
N ILE A 29 -0.10 14.16 -13.76
CA ILE A 29 -0.55 13.60 -15.04
C ILE A 29 -1.96 14.11 -15.36
N ASN A 30 -2.86 14.09 -14.38
CA ASN A 30 -4.24 14.55 -14.58
C ASN A 30 -4.30 16.05 -14.93
N GLU A 31 -3.45 16.86 -14.31
CA GLU A 31 -3.34 18.31 -14.58
C GLU A 31 -2.81 18.60 -15.99
N GLN A 32 -1.79 17.87 -16.46
CA GLN A 32 -1.18 18.11 -17.76
C GLN A 32 -1.89 17.44 -18.94
N ALA A 33 -2.38 16.22 -18.76
CA ALA A 33 -2.96 15.42 -19.84
C ALA A 33 -4.44 15.74 -20.07
N GLY A 34 -5.10 16.48 -19.17
CA GLY A 34 -6.53 16.78 -19.25
C GLY A 34 -7.44 15.54 -19.12
N SER A 35 -6.86 14.39 -18.72
CA SER A 35 -7.55 13.13 -18.45
C SER A 35 -7.56 12.84 -16.95
N SER A 36 -8.58 12.13 -16.45
CA SER A 36 -8.59 11.63 -15.06
C SER A 36 -8.14 10.17 -15.02
N ILE A 37 -6.89 9.93 -14.61
CA ILE A 37 -6.44 8.59 -14.21
C ILE A 37 -7.01 8.31 -12.82
N GLY A 38 -7.91 7.34 -12.74
CA GLY A 38 -8.50 6.87 -11.49
C GLY A 38 -7.60 5.86 -10.77
N TYR A 39 -7.99 5.47 -9.56
CA TYR A 39 -7.24 4.47 -8.79
C TYR A 39 -7.12 3.13 -9.52
N ILE A 40 -8.22 2.68 -10.13
CA ILE A 40 -8.27 1.38 -10.80
C ILE A 40 -7.40 1.37 -12.07
N ASP A 41 -7.32 2.48 -12.80
CA ASP A 41 -6.48 2.62 -13.98
C ASP A 41 -5.00 2.48 -13.61
N TRP A 42 -4.58 3.18 -12.55
CA TRP A 42 -3.23 3.05 -12.02
C TRP A 42 -2.94 1.63 -11.56
N LEU A 43 -3.85 1.02 -10.80
CA LEU A 43 -3.67 -0.33 -10.31
C LEU A 43 -3.54 -1.32 -11.47
N ALA A 44 -4.39 -1.21 -12.49
CA ALA A 44 -4.37 -2.07 -13.67
C ALA A 44 -3.10 -1.91 -14.51
N ALA A 45 -2.51 -0.72 -14.58
CA ALA A 45 -1.26 -0.49 -15.31
C ALA A 45 -0.01 -0.83 -14.49
N SER A 46 0.03 -0.39 -13.23
CA SER A 46 1.22 -0.44 -12.38
C SER A 46 1.41 -1.79 -11.69
N MET A 47 0.33 -2.47 -11.27
CA MET A 47 0.47 -3.77 -10.59
C MET A 47 1.09 -4.85 -11.48
N PRO A 48 0.64 -5.07 -12.75
CA PRO A 48 1.28 -6.05 -13.63
C PRO A 48 2.76 -5.72 -13.86
N THR A 49 3.07 -4.44 -14.07
CA THR A 49 4.44 -3.95 -14.28
C THR A 49 5.33 -4.21 -13.06
N ALA A 50 4.83 -3.93 -11.85
CA ALA A 50 5.53 -4.20 -10.60
C ALA A 50 5.77 -5.71 -10.40
N LEU A 51 4.76 -6.55 -10.66
CA LEU A 51 4.88 -8.01 -10.54
C LEU A 51 5.90 -8.59 -11.53
N ILE A 52 5.87 -8.13 -12.78
CA ILE A 52 6.84 -8.56 -13.81
C ILE A 52 8.24 -8.13 -13.38
N THR A 53 8.42 -6.89 -12.95
CA THR A 53 9.73 -6.37 -12.51
C THR A 53 10.25 -7.11 -11.27
N MET A 54 9.36 -7.44 -10.33
CA MET A 54 9.68 -8.23 -9.15
C MET A 54 10.16 -9.64 -9.53
N LEU A 55 9.43 -10.31 -10.43
CA LEU A 55 9.79 -11.65 -10.92
C LEU A 55 11.12 -11.63 -11.68
N LEU A 56 11.32 -10.66 -12.57
CA LEU A 56 12.57 -10.50 -13.31
C LEU A 56 13.74 -10.28 -12.37
N THR A 57 13.60 -9.38 -11.39
CA THR A 57 14.64 -9.10 -10.39
C THR A 57 14.95 -10.34 -9.56
N PHE A 58 13.93 -11.13 -9.20
CA PHE A 58 14.10 -12.40 -8.49
C PHE A 58 14.89 -13.43 -9.32
N VAL A 59 14.54 -13.62 -10.60
CA VAL A 59 15.23 -14.57 -11.50
C VAL A 59 16.67 -14.13 -11.77
N VAL A 60 16.89 -12.85 -12.05
CA VAL A 60 18.22 -12.25 -12.27
C VAL A 60 19.09 -12.49 -11.03
N ARG A 61 18.53 -12.32 -9.82
CA ARG A 61 19.24 -12.57 -8.57
C ARG A 61 19.61 -14.04 -8.39
N LEU A 62 18.69 -14.96 -8.64
CA LEU A 62 18.98 -16.41 -8.55
C LEU A 62 20.12 -16.83 -9.47
N LYS A 63 20.28 -16.18 -10.63
CA LYS A 63 21.38 -16.45 -11.57
C LYS A 63 22.71 -15.78 -11.19
N LEU A 64 22.68 -14.53 -10.74
CA LEU A 64 23.89 -13.76 -10.40
C LEU A 64 24.49 -14.15 -9.06
N PHE A 65 23.65 -14.40 -8.06
CA PHE A 65 24.06 -14.79 -6.73
C PHE A 65 23.77 -16.28 -6.56
N SER A 66 24.73 -17.12 -6.95
CA SER A 66 24.63 -18.56 -6.75
C SER A 66 24.50 -18.84 -5.25
N ILE A 67 23.36 -19.38 -4.82
CA ILE A 67 23.13 -19.89 -3.46
C ILE A 67 23.95 -21.19 -3.31
N LYS A 68 25.27 -21.07 -3.34
CA LYS A 68 26.23 -22.16 -3.13
C LYS A 68 26.73 -22.06 -1.70
N GLY A 69 25.92 -22.53 -0.76
CA GLY A 69 26.27 -22.60 0.65
C GLY A 69 25.08 -23.09 1.46
N GLU A 70 25.15 -24.35 1.88
CA GLU A 70 24.30 -25.01 2.88
C GLU A 70 22.85 -24.50 2.97
N SER A 71 22.04 -24.82 1.96
CA SER A 71 20.60 -24.77 2.12
C SER A 71 20.19 -25.97 2.98
N ASP A 72 20.21 -25.83 4.30
CA ASP A 72 19.48 -26.72 5.21
C ASP A 72 17.98 -26.52 4.95
N PHE A 73 17.52 -27.08 3.84
CA PHE A 73 16.15 -26.97 3.35
C PHE A 73 15.19 -27.60 4.35
N GLU A 74 15.64 -28.65 5.03
CA GLU A 74 14.86 -29.38 6.03
C GLU A 74 14.70 -28.56 7.31
N GLY A 75 15.77 -27.93 7.80
CA GLY A 75 15.71 -26.96 8.91
C GLY A 75 14.96 -25.67 8.57
N ALA A 76 15.04 -25.19 7.33
CA ALA A 76 14.25 -24.05 6.86
C ALA A 76 12.75 -24.39 6.81
N MET A 77 12.41 -25.57 6.31
CA MET A 77 11.02 -26.05 6.25
C MET A 77 10.44 -26.32 7.64
N SER A 78 11.25 -26.84 8.57
CA SER A 78 10.81 -27.06 9.95
C SER A 78 10.55 -25.74 10.67
N LYS A 79 11.44 -24.74 10.51
CA LYS A 79 11.24 -23.38 11.02
C LYS A 79 10.01 -22.71 10.44
N LEU A 80 9.77 -22.83 9.13
CA LEU A 80 8.57 -22.30 8.49
C LEU A 80 7.29 -22.92 9.06
N LYS A 81 7.28 -24.24 9.28
CA LYS A 81 6.16 -24.93 9.93
C LYS A 81 5.96 -24.49 11.38
N GLU A 82 7.04 -24.27 12.11
CA GLU A 82 7.00 -23.78 13.48
C GLU A 82 6.41 -22.36 13.55
N GLU A 83 6.90 -21.44 12.72
CA GLU A 83 6.37 -20.08 12.61
C GLU A 83 4.91 -20.05 12.14
N LEU A 84 4.54 -20.89 11.17
CA LEU A 84 3.15 -21.04 10.73
C LEU A 84 2.25 -21.57 11.85
N LYS A 85 2.76 -22.47 12.69
CA LYS A 85 2.03 -22.96 13.88
C LYS A 85 1.92 -21.88 14.96
N LYS A 86 2.94 -21.03 15.14
CA LYS A 86 2.93 -19.88 16.07
C LYS A 86 1.91 -18.81 15.69
N LEU A 87 1.70 -18.57 14.39
CA LEU A 87 0.70 -17.61 13.90
C LEU A 87 -0.73 -17.98 14.34
N GLY A 88 -1.03 -19.28 14.46
CA GLY A 88 -2.32 -19.76 14.97
C GLY A 88 -3.52 -19.33 14.12
N THR A 89 -4.70 -19.25 14.74
CA THR A 89 -5.92 -18.82 14.06
C THR A 89 -6.07 -17.31 14.09
N LEU A 90 -6.52 -16.70 12.99
CA LEU A 90 -6.80 -15.27 12.92
C LEU A 90 -7.71 -14.82 14.07
N THR A 91 -7.21 -13.86 14.84
CA THR A 91 -7.91 -13.19 15.92
C THR A 91 -9.09 -12.39 15.38
N VAL A 92 -10.01 -12.02 16.29
CA VAL A 92 -11.17 -11.20 15.93
C VAL A 92 -10.73 -9.83 15.41
N ASP A 93 -9.68 -9.25 15.97
CA ASP A 93 -9.19 -7.94 15.57
C ASP A 93 -8.46 -7.99 14.23
N GLU A 94 -7.69 -9.03 13.93
CA GLU A 94 -7.13 -9.23 12.57
C GLU A 94 -8.22 -9.35 11.50
N LYS A 95 -9.33 -10.03 11.81
CA LYS A 95 -10.47 -10.13 10.88
C LYS A 95 -11.14 -8.78 10.65
N LYS A 96 -11.34 -7.99 11.71
CA LYS A 96 -11.86 -6.61 11.58
C LYS A 96 -10.92 -5.74 10.75
N ALA A 97 -9.61 -5.80 11.01
CA ALA A 97 -8.59 -5.05 10.28
C ALA A 97 -8.61 -5.39 8.79
N MET A 98 -8.63 -6.70 8.48
CA MET A 98 -8.74 -7.19 7.10
C MET A 98 -10.03 -6.72 6.43
N THR A 99 -11.15 -6.70 7.16
CA THR A 99 -12.45 -6.23 6.64
C THR A 99 -12.39 -4.74 6.28
N ILE A 100 -11.87 -3.89 7.18
CA ILE A 100 -11.71 -2.46 6.91
C ILE A 100 -10.79 -2.24 5.72
N PHE A 101 -9.65 -2.93 5.68
CA PHE A 101 -8.69 -2.83 4.57
C PHE A 101 -9.33 -3.22 3.23
N LEU A 102 -10.07 -4.32 3.17
CA LEU A 102 -10.76 -4.74 1.95
C LEU A 102 -11.82 -3.73 1.51
N ILE A 103 -12.60 -3.18 2.45
CA ILE A 103 -13.56 -2.11 2.15
C ILE A 103 -12.84 -0.89 1.57
N THR A 104 -11.72 -0.47 2.17
CA THR A 104 -10.90 0.65 1.68
C THR A 104 -10.42 0.43 0.25
N VAL A 105 -9.86 -0.76 -0.04
CA VAL A 105 -9.38 -1.09 -1.39
C VAL A 105 -10.53 -1.11 -2.40
N LEU A 106 -11.70 -1.63 -2.02
CA LEU A 106 -12.88 -1.63 -2.88
C LEU A 106 -13.41 -0.21 -3.14
N LEU A 107 -13.43 0.65 -2.13
CA LEU A 107 -13.81 2.05 -2.29
C LEU A 107 -12.86 2.76 -3.26
N TRP A 108 -11.54 2.57 -3.11
CA TRP A 108 -10.57 3.11 -4.07
C TRP A 108 -10.78 2.57 -5.48
N ALA A 109 -10.90 1.25 -5.64
CA ALA A 109 -11.10 0.62 -6.94
C ALA A 109 -12.41 1.05 -7.64
N THR A 110 -13.39 1.57 -6.89
CA THR A 110 -14.70 1.97 -7.42
C THR A 110 -14.91 3.48 -7.46
N GLU A 111 -13.88 4.29 -7.18
CA GLU A 111 -13.92 5.75 -7.10
C GLU A 111 -14.65 6.38 -8.31
N ASP A 112 -14.29 5.98 -9.54
CA ASP A 112 -14.87 6.50 -10.78
C ASP A 112 -16.37 6.21 -10.93
N TYR A 113 -16.87 5.16 -10.27
CA TYR A 113 -18.27 4.75 -10.32
C TYR A 113 -19.13 5.43 -9.24
N HIS A 114 -18.51 6.01 -8.20
CA HIS A 114 -19.25 6.59 -7.07
C HIS A 114 -20.14 7.76 -7.49
N LYS A 115 -19.67 8.58 -8.42
CA LYS A 115 -20.45 9.71 -8.93
C LYS A 115 -21.76 9.26 -9.58
N ALA A 116 -21.74 8.13 -10.30
CA ALA A 116 -22.93 7.55 -10.90
C ALA A 116 -23.83 6.84 -9.88
N LEU A 117 -23.25 6.24 -8.83
CA LEU A 117 -23.99 5.46 -7.84
C LEU A 117 -24.62 6.31 -6.72
N PHE A 118 -23.87 7.29 -6.21
CA PHE A 118 -24.19 8.07 -5.00
C PHE A 118 -24.42 9.55 -5.28
N GLY A 119 -24.15 10.04 -6.50
CA GLY A 119 -24.26 11.45 -6.85
C GLY A 119 -23.09 12.32 -6.36
N PHE A 120 -22.10 11.73 -5.70
CA PHE A 120 -20.85 12.36 -5.30
C PHE A 120 -19.69 11.35 -5.38
N GLU A 121 -18.47 11.84 -5.47
CA GLU A 121 -17.25 11.04 -5.59
C GLU A 121 -16.58 10.88 -4.23
N ILE A 122 -16.28 9.65 -3.80
CA ILE A 122 -15.52 9.41 -2.58
C ILE A 122 -14.05 9.31 -2.97
N SER A 123 -13.36 10.45 -2.89
CA SER A 123 -11.94 10.50 -3.26
C SER A 123 -11.08 9.53 -2.43
N VAL A 124 -9.91 9.19 -2.97
CA VAL A 124 -8.86 8.43 -2.27
C VAL A 124 -8.61 8.94 -0.84
N TYR A 125 -8.59 10.25 -0.65
CA TYR A 125 -8.34 10.90 0.64
C TYR A 125 -9.50 10.72 1.64
N MET A 126 -10.74 10.88 1.17
CA MET A 126 -11.93 10.69 1.99
C MET A 126 -12.02 9.25 2.50
N THR A 127 -11.75 8.28 1.60
CA THR A 127 -11.71 6.86 1.94
C THR A 127 -10.68 6.57 3.04
N ALA A 128 -9.48 7.18 2.96
CA ALA A 128 -8.44 7.02 3.97
C ALA A 128 -8.85 7.58 5.34
N VAL A 129 -9.52 8.74 5.38
CA VAL A 129 -10.05 9.33 6.62
C VAL A 129 -11.13 8.42 7.23
N ILE A 130 -12.07 7.94 6.42
CA ILE A 130 -13.14 7.03 6.88
C ILE A 130 -12.52 5.76 7.47
N ALA A 131 -11.54 5.15 6.79
CA ALA A 131 -10.83 3.97 7.29
C ALA A 131 -10.11 4.24 8.62
N GLY A 132 -9.41 5.36 8.73
CA GLY A 132 -8.73 5.77 9.96
C GLY A 132 -9.71 5.97 11.13
N VAL A 133 -10.85 6.63 10.88
CA VAL A 133 -11.91 6.81 11.87
C VAL A 133 -12.50 5.46 12.29
N LEU A 134 -12.76 4.55 11.35
CA LEU A 134 -13.25 3.20 11.66
C LEU A 134 -12.27 2.40 12.52
N CYS A 135 -10.96 2.52 12.25
CA CYS A 135 -9.92 1.86 13.06
C CYS A 135 -9.84 2.41 14.49
N LEU A 136 -10.01 3.73 14.66
CA LEU A 136 -9.93 4.42 15.96
C LEU A 136 -11.25 4.42 16.75
N LEU A 137 -12.35 4.03 16.12
CA LEU A 137 -13.66 4.05 16.75
C LEU A 137 -13.68 3.07 17.92
N THR A 138 -14.04 3.55 19.11
CA THR A 138 -14.07 2.77 20.36
C THR A 138 -14.92 1.51 20.28
N ARG A 139 -15.90 1.48 19.37
CA ARG A 139 -16.79 0.33 19.13
C ARG A 139 -16.14 -0.78 18.28
N VAL A 140 -15.20 -0.43 17.41
CA VAL A 140 -14.41 -1.40 16.63
C VAL A 140 -13.22 -1.87 17.48
N GLY A 141 -12.62 -0.93 18.22
CA GLY A 141 -11.58 -1.20 19.21
C GLY A 141 -10.28 -1.72 18.60
N LEU A 142 -10.00 -1.38 17.33
CA LEU A 142 -8.87 -1.93 16.59
C LEU A 142 -7.53 -1.30 17.00
N LEU A 143 -7.54 0.03 17.18
CA LEU A 143 -6.40 0.81 17.59
C LEU A 143 -6.83 1.84 18.63
N THR A 144 -6.04 1.98 19.69
CA THR A 144 -6.15 3.14 20.58
C THR A 144 -5.41 4.34 19.99
N TRP A 145 -5.79 5.55 20.38
CA TRP A 145 -5.09 6.77 19.94
C TRP A 145 -3.60 6.76 20.28
N LYS A 146 -3.18 6.05 21.35
CA LYS A 146 -1.78 5.90 21.73
C LYS A 146 -1.00 4.95 20.83
N GLU A 147 -1.66 3.97 20.22
CA GLU A 147 -1.04 2.99 19.32
C GLU A 147 -0.99 3.50 17.87
N ALA A 148 -1.76 4.56 17.56
CA ALA A 148 -1.73 5.23 16.27
C ALA A 148 -0.38 5.96 16.08
N ASN A 149 0.61 5.26 15.53
CA ASN A 149 1.93 5.79 15.22
C ASN A 149 1.91 6.67 13.95
N ILE A 150 1.22 7.81 14.06
CA ILE A 150 1.09 8.79 12.98
C ILE A 150 2.41 9.54 12.82
N LYS A 151 2.99 9.51 11.62
CA LYS A 151 4.23 10.23 11.29
C LYS A 151 3.98 11.73 11.07
N TRP A 152 3.74 12.46 12.16
CA TRP A 152 3.46 13.90 12.12
C TRP A 152 4.54 14.72 11.42
N ASP A 153 5.82 14.37 11.62
CA ASP A 153 6.96 15.07 10.99
C ASP A 153 6.88 15.02 9.46
N LEU A 154 6.50 13.86 8.90
CA LEU A 154 6.35 13.67 7.47
C LEU A 154 5.18 14.50 6.92
N MET A 155 4.09 14.60 7.68
CA MET A 155 2.90 15.34 7.26
C MET A 155 3.18 16.85 7.21
N VAL A 156 3.86 17.39 8.23
CA VAL A 156 4.29 18.79 8.26
C VAL A 156 5.32 19.07 7.17
N PHE A 157 6.28 18.17 6.95
CA PHE A 157 7.25 18.29 5.87
C PHE A 157 6.58 18.35 4.49
N ALA A 158 5.64 17.44 4.22
CA ALA A 158 4.90 17.43 2.95
C ALA A 158 4.08 18.71 2.74
N ALA A 159 3.42 19.23 3.78
CA ALA A 159 2.68 20.48 3.72
C ALA A 159 3.60 21.69 3.43
N GLY A 160 4.77 21.75 4.08
CA GLY A 160 5.77 22.80 3.84
C GLY A 160 6.34 22.76 2.42
N ALA A 161 6.66 21.57 1.92
CA ALA A 161 7.13 21.38 0.54
C ALA A 161 6.09 21.83 -0.49
N TYR A 162 4.79 21.61 -0.21
CA TYR A 162 3.70 22.05 -1.08
C TYR A 162 3.53 23.57 -1.09
N TYR A 163 3.60 24.22 0.09
CA TYR A 163 3.53 25.69 0.19
C TYR A 163 4.66 26.38 -0.59
N GLY A 164 5.86 25.79 -0.58
CA GLY A 164 7.01 26.31 -1.33
C GLY A 164 6.81 26.33 -2.86
N ARG A 165 6.03 25.38 -3.41
CA ARG A 165 5.79 25.26 -4.87
C ARG A 165 4.82 26.32 -5.40
N GLN A 166 3.86 26.80 -4.61
CA GLN A 166 2.91 27.81 -5.07
C GLN A 166 3.50 29.22 -5.24
N ARG A 167 4.77 29.43 -4.83
CA ARG A 167 5.46 30.72 -4.90
C ARG A 167 6.46 30.86 -6.06
N SER A 168 6.70 29.79 -6.82
CA SER A 168 7.58 29.75 -7.99
C SER A 168 6.77 29.60 -9.27
#